data_AF-A0A918A049-F1
#
_entry.id   AF-A0A918A049-F1
#
_cell.length_a   1.000
_cell.length_b   1.000
_cell.length_c   1.000
_cell.angle_alpha   90.00
_cell.angle_beta   90.00
_cell.angle_gamma   90.00
#
_symmetry.space_group_name_H-M   'P 1'
#
loop_
_entity.id
_entity.type
_entity.pdbx_description
1 polymer ?
#
loop_
_entity_poly.entity_id
_entity_poly.type
_entity_poly.pdbx_seq_one_letter_code
_entity_poly.pdbx_strand_id
1 'polypeptide(L)'
;MPMGSWRDSGSVPSHEVTPLTSIVGEPGGLYVWDACGSTGRTVLGVTDQPLVARLRLVTAMLSMPDNGAYGVIRSARLDPMVGYPRYVYGRVLVRVRRGAAGLIEAADDC
;
A
#
# COMPACT_ATOMS: atom_id res chain seq x y z
N MET A 1 -33.05 -43.75 10.91
CA MET A 1 -32.07 -43.64 9.81
C MET A 1 -31.85 -42.16 9.53
N PRO A 2 -30.58 -41.68 9.46
CA PRO A 2 -30.23 -40.27 9.67
C PRO A 2 -30.31 -39.41 8.40
N MET A 3 -30.58 -38.12 8.61
CA MET A 3 -30.46 -37.03 7.62
C MET A 3 -29.00 -36.86 7.18
N GLY A 4 -28.75 -36.97 5.88
CA GLY A 4 -27.44 -36.74 5.27
C GLY A 4 -27.14 -35.25 5.08
N SER A 5 -26.27 -34.72 5.94
CA SER A 5 -25.04 -33.99 5.58
C SER A 5 -25.08 -33.14 4.29
N TRP A 6 -25.31 -31.83 4.45
CA TRP A 6 -24.91 -30.83 3.46
C TRP A 6 -23.38 -30.70 3.48
N ARG A 7 -22.78 -30.93 2.31
CA ARG A 7 -21.33 -30.95 2.09
C ARG A 7 -20.72 -29.57 2.29
N ASP A 8 -19.49 -29.62 2.82
CA ASP A 8 -18.42 -28.63 2.75
C ASP A 8 -18.59 -27.62 1.62
N SER A 9 -18.97 -26.40 1.99
CA SER A 9 -18.61 -25.22 1.21
C SER A 9 -17.16 -24.95 1.52
N GLY A 10 -16.28 -25.42 0.63
CA GLY A 10 -14.84 -25.20 0.70
C GLY A 10 -14.55 -23.75 1.04
N SER A 11 -13.79 -23.55 2.12
CA SER A 11 -13.21 -22.27 2.48
C SER A 11 -12.54 -21.68 1.26
N VAL A 12 -13.16 -20.64 0.69
CA VAL A 12 -12.48 -19.72 -0.22
C VAL A 12 -11.27 -19.22 0.57
N PRO A 13 -10.03 -19.34 0.07
CA PRO A 13 -8.89 -18.78 0.75
C PRO A 13 -9.15 -17.29 0.85
N SER A 14 -9.48 -16.83 2.06
CA SER A 14 -9.45 -15.43 2.42
C SER A 14 -8.07 -14.96 1.99
N HIS A 15 -8.01 -14.14 0.93
CA HIS A 15 -6.87 -13.30 0.68
C HIS A 15 -6.80 -12.36 1.89
N GLU A 16 -6.18 -12.84 2.97
CA GLU A 16 -5.78 -12.05 4.10
C GLU A 16 -4.72 -11.08 3.57
N VAL A 17 -5.20 -10.02 2.93
CA VAL A 17 -4.50 -8.75 2.92
C VAL A 17 -4.41 -8.40 4.39
N THR A 18 -3.26 -8.75 5.00
CA THR A 18 -2.86 -8.28 6.32
C THR A 18 -3.37 -6.85 6.43
N PRO A 19 -4.19 -6.49 7.44
CA PRO A 19 -4.82 -5.18 7.47
C PRO A 19 -3.70 -4.14 7.49
N LEU A 20 -3.40 -3.59 6.31
CA LEU A 20 -2.51 -2.45 6.18
C LEU A 20 -3.14 -1.40 7.09
N THR A 21 -2.38 -0.99 8.08
CA THR A 21 -2.75 -0.09 9.16
C THR A 21 -3.71 0.98 8.62
N SER A 22 -4.87 1.14 9.25
CA SER A 22 -5.87 2.11 8.79
C SER A 22 -5.20 3.49 8.70
N ILE A 23 -5.09 4.03 7.48
CA ILE A 23 -4.53 5.36 7.27
C ILE A 23 -5.63 6.35 7.62
N VAL A 24 -5.61 6.88 8.84
CA VAL A 24 -6.44 8.02 9.20
C VAL A 24 -5.81 9.26 8.55
N GLY A 25 -6.57 9.91 7.68
CA GLY A 25 -6.08 11.09 7.00
C GLY A 25 -6.14 12.34 7.88
N GLU A 26 -5.10 13.17 7.80
CA GLU A 26 -5.12 14.54 8.32
C GLU A 26 -5.91 15.44 7.35
N PRO A 27 -6.84 16.28 7.83
CA PRO A 27 -7.54 17.26 6.99
C PRO A 27 -6.53 18.18 6.27
N GLY A 28 -6.61 18.25 4.94
CA GLY A 28 -5.67 19.02 4.10
C GLY A 28 -4.29 18.39 3.93
N GLY A 29 -4.07 17.16 4.40
CA GLY A 29 -2.86 16.40 4.17
C GLY A 29 -2.82 15.77 2.78
N LEU A 30 -1.65 15.78 2.15
CA LEU A 30 -1.38 15.00 0.95
C LEU A 30 -0.73 13.66 1.33
N TYR A 31 -0.97 12.64 0.52
CA TYR A 31 -0.41 11.30 0.67
C TYR A 31 0.38 10.99 -0.57
N VAL A 32 1.69 10.85 -0.39
CA VAL A 32 2.60 10.44 -1.44
C VAL A 32 2.82 8.96 -1.29
N TRP A 33 2.59 8.22 -2.37
CA TRP A 33 2.87 6.80 -2.44
C TRP A 33 3.97 6.55 -3.46
N ASP A 34 4.86 5.63 -3.15
CA ASP A 34 5.95 5.22 -4.04
C ASP A 34 6.15 3.70 -3.95
N ALA A 35 6.44 3.08 -5.09
CA ALA A 35 6.77 1.67 -5.24
C ALA A 35 8.06 1.54 -6.05
N CYS A 36 9.03 0.81 -5.52
CA CYS A 36 10.37 0.61 -6.07
C CYS A 36 10.64 -0.88 -6.28
N GLY A 37 10.97 -1.27 -7.51
CA GLY A 37 11.52 -2.58 -7.83
C GLY A 37 13.05 -2.62 -7.71
N SER A 38 13.63 -3.82 -7.61
CA SER A 38 15.09 -4.02 -7.57
C SER A 38 15.78 -3.63 -8.88
N THR A 39 15.02 -3.59 -9.97
CA THR A 39 15.47 -3.21 -11.32
C THR A 39 15.55 -1.70 -11.55
N GLY A 40 15.29 -0.88 -10.52
CA GLY A 40 15.29 0.58 -10.62
C GLY A 40 14.00 1.16 -11.21
N ARG A 41 12.98 0.33 -11.47
CA ARG A 41 11.65 0.80 -11.85
C ARG A 41 10.94 1.40 -10.64
N THR A 42 10.51 2.64 -10.79
CA THR A 42 9.81 3.37 -9.73
C THR A 42 8.47 3.87 -10.25
N VAL A 43 7.41 3.72 -9.46
CA VAL A 43 6.10 4.31 -9.72
C VAL A 43 5.72 5.10 -8.48
N LEU A 44 5.37 6.38 -8.66
CA LEU A 44 4.99 7.26 -7.57
C LEU A 44 3.79 8.12 -7.95
N GLY A 45 3.10 8.61 -6.94
CA GLY A 45 2.01 9.55 -7.12
C GLY A 45 1.63 10.26 -5.82
N VAL A 46 0.75 11.24 -5.95
CA VAL A 46 0.24 12.03 -4.83
C VAL A 46 -1.28 12.13 -4.93
N THR A 47 -1.95 12.12 -3.79
CA THR A 47 -3.40 12.34 -3.67
C THR A 47 -3.72 12.90 -2.30
N ASP A 48 -4.82 13.62 -2.18
CA ASP A 48 -5.42 14.08 -0.92
C ASP A 48 -6.29 13.00 -0.25
N GLN A 49 -6.46 11.83 -0.87
CA GLN A 49 -7.29 10.74 -0.37
C GLN A 49 -6.45 9.54 0.08
N PRO A 50 -6.39 9.21 1.39
CA PRO A 50 -5.51 8.17 1.90
C PRO A 50 -5.87 6.77 1.37
N LEU A 51 -7.16 6.50 1.18
CA LEU A 51 -7.63 5.22 0.59
C LEU A 51 -7.21 5.08 -0.88
N VAL A 52 -7.24 6.18 -1.64
CA VAL A 52 -6.78 6.17 -3.04
C VAL A 52 -5.28 5.93 -3.09
N ALA A 53 -4.48 6.56 -2.22
CA ALA A 53 -3.04 6.31 -2.14
C ALA A 53 -2.75 4.83 -1.88
N ARG A 54 -3.49 4.21 -0.96
CA ARG A 54 -3.36 2.77 -0.64
C ARG A 54 -3.69 1.88 -1.84
N LEU A 55 -4.83 2.11 -2.51
CA LEU A 55 -5.22 1.33 -3.70
C LEU A 55 -4.20 1.46 -4.83
N ARG A 56 -3.69 2.67 -5.06
CA ARG A 56 -2.67 2.94 -6.08
C ARG A 56 -1.35 2.26 -5.75
N LEU A 57 -0.91 2.31 -4.49
CA LEU A 57 0.29 1.62 -4.04
C LEU A 57 0.18 0.10 -4.26
N VAL A 58 -0.90 -0.52 -3.80
CA VAL A 58 -1.12 -1.97 -3.95
C VAL A 58 -1.13 -2.35 -5.42
N THR A 59 -1.82 -1.58 -6.26
CA THR A 59 -1.85 -1.81 -7.71
C THR A 59 -0.45 -1.70 -8.34
N ALA A 60 0.32 -0.69 -7.95
CA ALA A 60 1.69 -0.52 -8.42
C ALA A 60 2.56 -1.72 -7.99
N MET A 61 2.48 -2.14 -6.73
CA MET A 61 3.21 -3.30 -6.19
C MET A 61 2.83 -4.62 -6.89
N LEU A 62 1.55 -4.84 -7.21
CA LEU A 62 1.09 -6.01 -7.97
C LEU A 62 1.68 -6.03 -9.40
N SER A 63 1.91 -4.86 -10.00
CA SER A 63 2.52 -4.74 -11.32
C SER A 63 4.05 -4.90 -11.34
N MET A 64 4.71 -4.89 -10.18
CA MET A 64 6.16 -5.05 -10.09
C MET A 64 6.57 -6.50 -10.36
N PRO A 65 7.51 -6.79 -11.27
CA PRO A 65 7.92 -8.17 -11.52
C PRO A 65 8.76 -8.78 -10.39
N ASP A 66 9.38 -7.93 -9.56
CA ASP A 66 10.43 -8.31 -8.63
C ASP A 66 9.88 -8.72 -7.26
N ASN A 67 10.20 -9.95 -6.81
CA ASN A 67 10.06 -10.32 -5.41
C ASN A 67 11.03 -9.49 -4.57
N GLY A 68 10.55 -8.90 -3.47
CA GLY A 68 11.30 -7.94 -2.68
C GLY A 68 11.12 -6.47 -3.09
N ALA A 69 10.31 -6.18 -4.11
CA ALA A 69 9.85 -4.81 -4.35
C ALA A 69 9.26 -4.21 -3.07
N TYR A 70 9.52 -2.93 -2.86
CA TYR A 70 9.14 -2.21 -1.65
C TYR A 70 8.28 -1.01 -2.02
N GLY A 71 7.33 -0.67 -1.16
CA GLY A 71 6.49 0.48 -1.37
C GLY A 71 6.08 1.14 -0.08
N VAL A 72 5.84 2.45 -0.13
CA VAL A 72 5.46 3.24 1.04
C VAL A 72 4.38 4.25 0.73
N ILE A 73 3.70 4.67 1.79
CA ILE A 73 2.85 5.87 1.80
C ILE A 73 3.40 6.76 2.89
N ARG A 74 3.62 8.02 2.56
CA ARG A 74 4.06 9.06 3.48
C ARG A 74 3.11 10.25 3.42
N SER A 75 2.90 10.91 4.56
CA SER A 75 2.22 12.20 4.55
C SER A 75 3.11 13.24 3.85
N ALA A 76 2.48 14.22 3.25
CA ALA A 76 3.14 15.34 2.62
C ALA A 76 2.30 16.61 2.79
N ARG A 77 2.96 17.75 2.74
CA ARG A 77 2.32 19.07 2.68
C ARG A 77 2.96 19.86 1.55
N LEU A 78 2.19 20.73 0.92
CA LEU A 78 2.76 21.74 0.03
C LEU A 78 3.43 22.81 0.88
N ASP A 79 4.67 23.15 0.56
CA ASP A 79 5.35 24.31 1.13
C ASP A 79 4.86 25.58 0.40
N PRO A 80 4.10 26.46 1.07
CA PRO A 80 3.63 27.70 0.46
C PRO A 80 4.70 28.79 0.43
N MET A 81 5.82 28.63 1.13
CA MET A 81 6.83 29.67 1.33
C MET A 81 7.92 29.71 0.26
N VAL A 82 7.98 28.68 -0.60
CA VAL A 82 8.93 28.62 -1.70
C VAL A 82 8.22 29.08 -2.96
N GLY A 83 8.81 29.99 -3.74
CA GLY A 83 8.27 30.47 -5.03
C GLY A 83 8.05 29.39 -6.10
N TYR A 84 8.22 28.12 -5.74
CA TYR A 84 7.94 26.91 -6.52
C TYR A 84 7.29 25.87 -5.59
N PRO A 85 6.21 25.19 -6.01
CA PRO A 85 5.54 24.19 -5.18
C PRO A 85 6.52 23.05 -4.86
N ARG A 86 6.88 22.93 -3.58
CA ARG A 86 7.68 21.81 -3.06
C ARG A 86 6.85 20.99 -2.09
N TYR A 87 7.01 19.67 -2.15
CA TYR A 87 6.43 18.78 -1.14
C TYR A 87 7.38 18.67 0.04
N VAL A 88 6.87 18.96 1.24
CA VAL A 88 7.52 18.63 2.50
C VAL A 88 7.00 17.26 2.91
N TYR A 89 7.86 16.24 2.81
CA TYR A 89 7.52 14.88 3.20
C TYR A 89 7.55 14.73 4.73
N GLY A 90 6.49 14.13 5.26
CA GLY A 90 6.33 13.83 6.67
C GLY A 90 6.50 12.34 6.98
N ARG A 91 5.75 11.89 7.99
CA ARG A 91 5.78 10.53 8.52
C ARG A 91 5.42 9.49 7.46
N VAL A 92 6.10 8.34 7.50
CA VAL A 92 5.69 7.13 6.78
C VAL A 92 4.50 6.49 7.50
N LEU A 93 3.40 6.33 6.77
CA LEU A 93 2.12 5.82 7.27
C LEU A 93 1.95 4.34 6.97
N VAL A 94 2.44 3.90 5.81
CA VAL A 94 2.38 2.51 5.36
C VAL A 94 3.71 2.14 4.74
N ARG A 95 4.14 0.92 5.01
CA ARG A 95 5.26 0.25 4.36
C ARG A 95 4.78 -1.13 3.93
N VAL A 96 5.10 -1.51 2.71
CA VAL A 96 4.76 -2.82 2.15
C VAL A 96 5.95 -3.41 1.42
N ARG A 97 5.99 -4.72 1.37
CA ARG A 97 6.95 -5.48 0.57
C ARG A 97 6.22 -6.54 -0.23
N ARG A 98 6.73 -6.84 -1.42
CA ARG A 98 6.31 -8.00 -2.21
C ARG A 98 7.07 -9.24 -1.74
N GLY A 99 6.37 -10.20 -1.17
CA GLY A 99 6.89 -11.48 -0.72
C GLY A 99 7.20 -12.45 -1.86
N ALA A 100 7.77 -13.61 -1.54
CA ALA A 100 8.23 -14.60 -2.51
C ALA A 100 7.10 -15.22 -3.37
N ALA A 101 5.87 -15.24 -2.85
CA ALA A 101 4.69 -15.71 -3.56
C ALA A 101 3.99 -14.61 -4.37
N GLY A 102 4.58 -13.42 -4.50
CA GLY A 102 3.94 -12.24 -5.11
C GLY A 102 2.88 -11.58 -4.23
N LEU A 103 2.71 -12.06 -2.99
CA LEU A 103 1.85 -11.46 -1.98
C LEU A 103 2.41 -10.11 -1.53
N ILE A 104 1.52 -9.17 -1.20
CA ILE A 104 1.90 -7.88 -0.65
C ILE A 104 1.68 -7.93 0.86
N GLU A 105 2.77 -7.79 1.59
CA GLU A 105 2.83 -7.91 3.03
C GLU A 105 3.15 -6.55 3.65
N ALA A 106 2.61 -6.28 4.84
CA ALA A 106 3.05 -5.13 5.62
C ALA A 106 4.53 -5.31 5.98
N ALA A 107 5.31 -4.25 5.88
CA ALA A 107 6.72 -4.26 6.28
C ALA A 107 6.86 -3.40 7.54
N ASP A 108 7.17 -4.00 8.67
CA ASP A 108 7.52 -3.23 9.87
C ASP A 108 8.92 -2.60 9.72
N ASP A 109 9.14 -1.50 10.43
CA ASP A 109 10.43 -0.81 10.48
C ASP A 109 11.53 -1.79 10.92
N CYS A 110 12.50 -2.06 10.05
CA CYS A 110 13.78 -2.66 10.46
C CYS A 110 14.52 -1.72 11.42
#